data_AF-A0A1B6M249-F1
#
_entry.id   AF-A0A1B6M249-F1
#
_cell.length_a   1.000
_cell.length_b   1.000
_cell.length_c   1.000
_cell.angle_alpha   90.00
_cell.angle_beta   90.00
_cell.angle_gamma   90.00
#
_symmetry.space_group_name_H-M   'P 1'
#
loop_
_entity.id
_entity.type
_entity.pdbx_description
1 polymer ?
#
loop_
_entity_poly.entity_id
_entity_poly.type
_entity_poly.pdbx_seq_one_letter_code
_entity_poly.pdbx_strand_id
1 'polypeptide(L)'
;PGYVSDADNLKAKGISEIICVSVNDPFVMAAWGKDQKTEGKIRMLADPSAAFTKALDLTTDLPPLGGTRSKRYSMLVDNGVISSLNVEPDGTGLSCSLSKNLKVA
;
A
#
# COMPACT_ATOMS: atom_id res chain seq x y z
N PRO A 1 -9.87 -1.71 -7.32
CA PRO A 1 -9.38 -2.41 -6.10
C PRO A 1 -10.11 -1.91 -4.84
N GLY A 2 -10.19 -2.70 -3.75
CA GLY A 2 -11.01 -2.38 -2.57
C GLY A 2 -10.83 -0.96 -2.02
N TYR A 3 -9.59 -0.51 -1.87
CA TYR A 3 -9.29 0.88 -1.42
C TYR A 3 -9.79 1.98 -2.38
N VAL A 4 -9.94 1.70 -3.69
CA VAL A 4 -10.52 2.66 -4.65
C VAL A 4 -12.03 2.78 -4.45
N SER A 5 -12.69 1.65 -4.17
CA SER A 5 -14.12 1.60 -3.88
C SER A 5 -14.45 2.25 -2.54
N ASP A 6 -13.59 2.05 -1.54
CA ASP A 6 -13.80 2.53 -0.17
C ASP A 6 -13.21 3.93 0.09
N ALA A 7 -12.60 4.57 -0.92
CA ALA A 7 -11.84 5.81 -0.75
C ALA A 7 -12.64 6.93 -0.07
N ASP A 8 -13.88 7.15 -0.50
CA ASP A 8 -14.73 8.23 0.03
C ASP A 8 -15.16 7.93 1.47
N ASN A 9 -15.44 6.65 1.78
CA ASN A 9 -15.76 6.21 3.14
C ASN A 9 -14.57 6.37 4.09
N LEU A 10 -13.36 6.04 3.64
CA LEU A 10 -12.15 6.20 4.42
C LEU A 10 -11.86 7.69 4.68
N LYS A 11 -12.03 8.56 3.67
CA LYS A 11 -11.89 10.02 3.83
C LYS A 11 -12.93 10.59 4.81
N ALA A 12 -14.17 10.12 4.75
CA ALA A 12 -15.22 10.52 5.69
C ALA A 12 -14.90 10.12 7.14
N LYS A 13 -14.07 9.10 7.35
CA LYS A 13 -13.53 8.69 8.67
C LYS A 13 -12.26 9.45 9.08
N GLY A 14 -11.90 10.53 8.39
CA GLY A 14 -10.77 11.38 8.76
C GLY A 14 -9.42 10.99 8.14
N ILE A 15 -9.38 10.00 7.23
CA ILE A 15 -8.16 9.71 6.47
C ILE A 15 -7.90 10.84 5.47
N SER A 16 -6.79 11.56 5.65
CA SER A 16 -6.39 12.66 4.77
C SER A 16 -5.90 12.18 3.40
N GLU A 17 -5.16 11.07 3.36
CA GLU A 17 -4.54 10.55 2.14
C GLU A 17 -4.50 9.01 2.16
N ILE A 18 -4.82 8.39 1.02
CA ILE A 18 -4.67 6.94 0.82
C ILE A 18 -3.52 6.74 -0.15
N ILE A 19 -2.53 5.95 0.26
CA ILE A 19 -1.28 5.77 -0.48
C ILE A 19 -1.11 4.29 -0.84
N CYS A 20 -0.74 4.02 -2.09
CA CYS A 20 -0.24 2.72 -2.52
C CYS A 20 1.24 2.84 -2.88
N VAL A 21 2.11 2.20 -2.10
CA VAL A 21 3.55 2.13 -2.35
C VAL A 21 3.93 0.74 -2.86
N SER A 22 4.86 0.68 -3.81
CA SER A 22 5.39 -0.58 -4.34
C SER A 22 6.86 -0.45 -4.72
N VAL A 23 7.58 -1.57 -4.64
CA VAL A 23 8.93 -1.71 -5.20
C VAL A 23 8.79 -1.85 -6.72
N ASN A 24 8.68 -0.69 -7.37
CA ASN A 24 8.54 -0.53 -8.81
C ASN A 24 9.00 0.89 -9.21
N ASP A 25 9.20 1.14 -10.49
CA ASP A 25 9.54 2.46 -11.00
C ASP A 25 8.29 3.38 -11.10
N PRO A 26 8.47 4.72 -11.12
CA PRO A 26 7.36 5.65 -11.17
C PRO A 26 6.52 5.57 -12.45
N PHE A 27 7.09 5.13 -13.59
CA PHE A 27 6.35 5.02 -14.84
C PHE A 27 5.34 3.89 -14.78
N VAL A 28 5.75 2.72 -14.24
CA VAL A 28 4.85 1.59 -14.02
C VAL A 28 3.79 1.93 -12.97
N MET A 29 4.17 2.59 -11.87
CA MET A 29 3.20 3.01 -10.85
C MET A 29 2.16 4.01 -11.40
N ALA A 30 2.56 4.93 -12.28
CA ALA A 30 1.66 5.87 -12.94
C ALA A 30 0.71 5.16 -13.90
N ALA A 31 1.22 4.27 -14.76
CA ALA A 31 0.41 3.49 -15.69
C ALA A 31 -0.59 2.59 -14.95
N TRP A 32 -0.16 1.92 -13.88
CA TRP A 32 -1.01 1.07 -13.06
C TRP A 32 -2.11 1.86 -12.34
N GLY A 33 -1.78 3.04 -11.79
CA GLY A 33 -2.78 3.93 -11.18
C GLY A 33 -3.85 4.37 -12.17
N LYS A 34 -3.44 4.75 -13.39
CA LYS A 34 -4.36 5.14 -14.47
C LYS A 34 -5.30 3.99 -14.85
N ASP A 35 -4.75 2.79 -15.06
CA ASP A 35 -5.53 1.59 -15.38
C ASP A 35 -6.55 1.24 -14.28
N GLN A 36 -6.14 1.37 -13.01
CA GLN A 36 -6.98 1.08 -11.85
C GLN A 36 -7.87 2.26 -11.40
N LYS A 37 -7.87 3.38 -12.16
CA LYS A 37 -8.69 4.58 -11.90
C LYS A 37 -8.47 5.15 -10.50
N THR A 38 -7.22 5.29 -10.09
CA THR A 38 -6.85 5.77 -8.74
C THR A 38 -6.87 7.28 -8.58
N GLU A 39 -7.02 8.04 -9.67
CA GLU A 39 -6.97 9.50 -9.68
C GLU A 39 -7.94 10.13 -8.67
N GLY A 40 -7.43 11.08 -7.87
CA GLY A 40 -8.18 11.73 -6.78
C GLY A 40 -8.51 10.83 -5.58
N LYS A 41 -8.22 9.53 -5.64
CA LYS A 41 -8.60 8.54 -4.62
C LYS A 41 -7.41 7.92 -3.90
N ILE A 42 -6.41 7.47 -4.65
CA ILE A 42 -5.19 6.83 -4.13
C ILE A 42 -3.98 7.45 -4.81
N ARG A 43 -3.01 7.90 -4.00
CA ARG A 43 -1.71 8.32 -4.50
C ARG A 43 -0.81 7.11 -4.68
N MET A 44 -0.30 6.94 -5.88
CA MET A 44 0.65 5.88 -6.23
C MET A 44 2.07 6.38 -5.96
N LEU A 45 2.83 5.70 -5.11
CA LEU A 45 4.23 6.00 -4.79
C LEU A 45 5.14 4.87 -5.26
N ALA A 46 6.27 5.24 -5.84
CA ALA A 46 7.29 4.31 -6.31
C ALA A 46 8.44 4.24 -5.30
N ASP A 47 8.86 3.02 -4.94
CA ASP A 47 10.03 2.74 -4.10
C ASP A 47 11.05 1.87 -4.88
N PRO A 48 11.66 2.38 -5.96
CA PRO A 48 12.41 1.57 -6.92
C PRO A 48 13.65 0.88 -6.31
N SER A 49 14.26 1.46 -5.28
CA SER A 49 15.42 0.87 -4.58
C SER A 49 15.03 0.01 -3.37
N ALA A 50 13.73 -0.15 -3.11
CA ALA A 50 13.16 -0.72 -1.90
C ALA A 50 13.65 -0.04 -0.61
N ALA A 51 14.07 1.23 -0.66
CA ALA A 51 14.66 1.92 0.49
C ALA A 51 13.65 2.09 1.62
N PHE A 52 12.43 2.51 1.29
CA PHE A 52 11.35 2.64 2.27
C PHE A 52 10.93 1.26 2.80
N THR A 53 10.74 0.30 1.89
CA THR A 53 10.33 -1.06 2.22
C THR A 53 11.34 -1.76 3.14
N LYS A 54 12.65 -1.58 2.90
CA LYS A 54 13.74 -2.08 3.74
C LYS A 54 13.78 -1.41 5.10
N ALA A 55 13.57 -0.09 5.17
CA ALA A 55 13.55 0.64 6.43
C ALA A 55 12.44 0.17 7.40
N LEU A 56 11.36 -0.40 6.86
CA LEU A 56 10.27 -0.98 7.64
C LEU A 56 10.42 -2.49 7.91
N ASP A 57 11.46 -3.14 7.40
CA ASP A 57 11.62 -4.61 7.43
C ASP A 57 10.43 -5.37 6.78
N LEU A 58 9.86 -4.77 5.74
CA LEU A 58 8.70 -5.31 5.02
C LEU A 58 9.07 -5.87 3.64
N THR A 59 10.35 -6.21 3.43
CA THR A 59 10.78 -6.86 2.19
C THR A 59 10.41 -8.33 2.15
N THR A 60 10.22 -8.85 0.94
CA THR A 60 10.13 -10.28 0.64
C THR A 60 10.85 -10.55 -0.67
N ASP A 61 11.47 -11.72 -0.81
CA ASP A 61 12.11 -12.11 -2.07
C ASP A 61 11.13 -12.92 -2.92
N LEU A 62 10.83 -12.43 -4.12
CA LEU A 62 9.94 -13.06 -5.09
C LEU A 62 10.69 -13.15 -6.44
N PRO A 63 11.59 -14.15 -6.61
CA PRO A 63 12.41 -14.27 -7.82
C PRO A 63 11.63 -14.26 -9.14
N PRO A 64 10.45 -14.90 -9.27
CA PRO A 64 9.65 -14.84 -10.50
C PRO A 64 9.16 -13.42 -10.85
N LEU A 65 9.14 -12.51 -9.87
CA LEU A 65 8.80 -11.11 -10.04
C LEU A 65 10.05 -10.22 -10.06
N GLY A 66 11.26 -10.76 -10.25
CA GLY A 66 12.48 -9.96 -10.32
C GLY A 66 13.11 -9.64 -8.96
N GLY A 67 12.89 -10.49 -7.95
CA GLY A 67 13.64 -10.46 -6.69
C GLY A 67 12.93 -9.70 -5.56
N THR A 68 13.64 -8.78 -4.91
CA THR A 68 13.13 -8.05 -3.74
C THR A 68 11.87 -7.24 -4.07
N ARG A 69 10.78 -7.54 -3.37
CA ARG A 69 9.50 -6.82 -3.40
C ARG A 69 9.08 -6.42 -1.99
N SER A 70 7.98 -5.69 -1.92
CA SER A 70 7.30 -5.40 -0.66
C SER A 70 6.33 -6.53 -0.31
N LYS A 71 6.32 -6.95 0.96
CA LYS A 71 5.22 -7.75 1.51
C LYS A 71 3.92 -7.00 1.29
N ARG A 72 2.81 -7.71 1.18
CA ARG A 72 1.50 -7.08 1.24
C ARG A 72 1.19 -6.70 2.68
N TYR A 73 0.88 -5.44 2.89
CA TYR A 73 0.42 -4.91 4.16
C TYR A 73 -0.49 -3.70 3.95
N SER A 74 -1.16 -3.29 5.02
CA SER A 74 -1.70 -1.95 5.18
C SER A 74 -1.23 -1.38 6.50
N MET A 75 -1.14 -0.05 6.57
CA MET A 75 -0.76 0.64 7.80
C MET A 75 -1.55 1.93 7.95
N LEU A 76 -1.90 2.26 9.18
CA LEU A 76 -2.42 3.57 9.54
C LEU A 76 -1.28 4.39 10.13
N VAL A 77 -1.07 5.59 9.58
CA VAL A 77 0.01 6.48 9.99
C VAL A 77 -0.60 7.80 10.45
N ASP A 78 -0.30 8.20 11.68
CA ASP A 78 -0.71 9.48 12.26
C ASP A 78 0.54 10.27 12.64
N ASN A 79 0.73 11.45 12.02
CA ASN A 79 1.88 12.32 12.24
C ASN A 79 3.24 11.61 12.20
N GLY A 80 3.42 10.70 11.24
CA GLY A 80 4.64 9.91 11.05
C GLY A 80 4.79 8.70 11.98
N VAL A 81 3.84 8.47 12.88
CA VAL A 81 3.80 7.31 13.77
C VAL A 81 2.86 6.26 13.20
N ILE A 82 3.32 5.02 13.08
CA ILE A 82 2.48 3.89 12.65
C ILE A 82 1.59 3.48 13.84
N SER A 83 0.29 3.75 13.75
CA SER A 83 -0.68 3.41 14.80
C SER A 83 -1.27 2.01 14.63
N SER A 84 -1.26 1.47 13.40
CA SER A 84 -1.55 0.06 13.13
C SER A 84 -0.79 -0.43 11.91
N LEU A 85 -0.36 -1.69 11.94
CA LEU A 85 0.32 -2.37 10.85
C LEU A 85 -0.26 -3.77 10.67
N ASN A 86 -0.80 -4.03 9.49
CA ASN A 86 -1.48 -5.27 9.13
C ASN A 86 -0.69 -5.97 8.03
N VAL A 87 0.26 -6.83 8.40
CA VAL A 87 1.10 -7.58 7.45
C VAL A 87 0.47 -8.94 7.16
N GLU A 88 0.35 -9.29 5.88
CA GLU A 88 -0.14 -10.62 5.50
C GLU A 88 0.80 -11.70 6.03
N PRO A 89 0.28 -12.80 6.63
CA PRO A 89 1.13 -13.81 7.27
C PRO A 89 2.15 -14.48 6.35
N ASP A 90 1.79 -14.65 5.08
CA ASP A 90 2.64 -15.20 4.02
C ASP A 90 3.31 -14.09 3.17
N GLY A 91 3.12 -12.83 3.54
CA GLY A 91 3.62 -11.66 2.83
C GLY A 91 2.97 -11.36 1.47
N THR A 92 1.99 -12.14 0.99
CA THR A 92 1.42 -11.96 -0.36
C THR A 92 -0.10 -12.13 -0.45
N GLY A 93 -0.71 -12.76 0.56
CA GLY A 93 -2.11 -13.13 0.69
C GLY A 93 -3.07 -11.95 0.70
N LEU A 94 -4.36 -12.22 0.88
CA LEU A 94 -5.43 -11.21 0.82
C LEU A 94 -6.37 -11.38 2.02
N SER A 95 -5.89 -11.02 3.20
CA SER A 95 -6.61 -11.12 4.46
C SER A 95 -6.58 -9.79 5.23
N CYS A 96 -5.70 -9.64 6.22
CA CYS A 96 -5.65 -8.52 7.15
C CYS A 96 -5.36 -7.16 6.51
N SER A 97 -4.74 -7.12 5.32
CA SER A 97 -4.33 -5.87 4.66
C SER A 97 -5.43 -5.22 3.82
N LEU A 98 -6.58 -5.88 3.64
CA LEU A 98 -7.67 -5.37 2.81
C LEU A 98 -8.37 -4.17 3.47
N SER A 99 -8.92 -3.26 2.65
CA SER A 99 -9.57 -2.01 3.11
C SER A 99 -10.62 -2.22 4.18
N LYS A 100 -11.46 -3.26 4.04
CA LYS A 100 -12.49 -3.64 5.01
C LYS A 100 -11.95 -3.99 6.42
N ASN A 101 -10.67 -4.35 6.50
CA ASN A 101 -10.00 -4.76 7.73
C ASN A 101 -9.14 -3.65 8.35
N LEU A 102 -9.04 -2.49 7.67
CA LEU A 102 -8.35 -1.33 8.21
C LEU A 102 -9.20 -0.72 9.33
N LYS A 103 -8.67 -0.76 10.55
CA LYS A 103 -9.30 -0.13 11.71
C LYS A 103 -8.92 1.36 11.72
N VAL A 104 -9.79 2.17 11.13
CA VAL A 104 -9.74 3.62 11.29
C VAL A 104 -10.49 3.96 12.58
N ALA A 105 -9.87 4.78 13.43
CA ALA A 105 -10.42 5.21 14.72
C ALA A 105 -11.72 6.00 14.57
#